data_AF-A0A0A8XR06-F1
#
_entry.id   AF-A0A0A8XR06-F1
#
_cell.length_a   1.000
_cell.length_b   1.000
_cell.length_c   1.000
_cell.angle_alpha   90.00
_cell.angle_beta   90.00
_cell.angle_gamma   90.00
#
_symmetry.space_group_name_H-M   'P 1'
#
loop_
_entity.id
_entity.type
_entity.pdbx_description
1 polymer ?
#
loop_
_entity_poly.entity_id
_entity_poly.type
_entity_poly.pdbx_seq_one_letter_code
_entity_poly.pdbx_strand_id
1 'polypeptide(L)'
;MAPRLVFVLPIVLLGSALQAVLRPPLPKLCGSSGGPPLTSPRIKLRDGRYLAYREDGVQKDKAKYKIITVHPFDTTKDFPLPVSEVKQTAHRN
;
A
#
# COMPACT_ATOMS: atom_id res chain seq x y z
N MET A 1 31.88 -7.83 -37.49
CA MET A 1 31.31 -7.74 -36.11
C MET A 1 30.18 -6.70 -35.94
N ALA A 2 29.79 -5.92 -36.97
CA ALA A 2 28.81 -4.82 -36.84
C ALA A 2 27.30 -5.11 -37.08
N PRO A 3 26.83 -6.20 -37.74
CA PRO A 3 25.43 -6.27 -38.18
C PRO A 3 24.43 -6.48 -37.04
N ARG A 4 24.86 -7.06 -35.91
CA ARG A 4 23.99 -7.32 -34.76
C ARG A 4 23.57 -6.05 -34.04
N LEU A 5 24.45 -5.05 -33.99
CA LEU A 5 24.18 -3.78 -33.30
C LEU A 5 23.06 -2.99 -33.98
N VAL A 6 22.95 -3.10 -35.31
CA VAL A 6 21.94 -2.43 -36.14
C VAL A 6 20.52 -2.91 -35.80
N PHE A 7 20.35 -4.17 -35.37
CA PHE A 7 19.06 -4.69 -34.94
C PHE A 7 18.81 -4.50 -33.45
N VAL A 8 19.84 -4.62 -32.62
CA VAL A 8 19.70 -4.48 -31.16
C VAL A 8 19.36 -3.04 -30.75
N LEU A 9 20.02 -2.05 -31.36
CA LEU A 9 19.81 -0.63 -31.01
C LEU A 9 18.36 -0.15 -31.19
N PRO A 10 17.68 -0.35 -32.34
CA PRO A 10 16.30 0.09 -32.51
C PRO A 10 15.33 -0.67 -31.58
N ILE A 11 15.58 -1.95 -31.28
CA ILE A 11 14.76 -2.72 -30.35
C ILE A 11 14.85 -2.14 -28.94
N VAL A 12 16.05 -1.78 -28.48
CA VAL A 12 16.27 -1.15 -27.16
C VAL A 12 15.64 0.24 -27.10
N LEU A 13 15.81 1.05 -28.15
CA LEU A 13 15.20 2.39 -28.22
C LEU A 13 13.68 2.32 -28.23
N LEU A 14 13.09 1.42 -29.05
CA LEU A 14 11.65 1.21 -29.11
C LEU A 14 11.11 0.70 -27.76
N GLY A 15 11.79 -0.27 -27.14
CA GLY A 15 11.42 -0.76 -25.81
C GLY A 15 11.47 0.32 -24.73
N SER A 16 12.49 1.19 -24.76
CA SER A 16 12.61 2.30 -23.82
C SER A 16 11.52 3.36 -24.02
N ALA A 17 11.20 3.68 -25.28
CA ALA A 17 10.13 4.60 -25.62
C ALA A 17 8.76 4.07 -25.17
N LEU A 18 8.47 2.78 -25.46
CA LEU A 18 7.24 2.13 -25.00
C LEU A 18 7.17 2.09 -23.47
N GLN A 19 8.27 1.78 -22.80
CA GLN A 19 8.31 1.79 -21.34
C GLN A 19 8.04 3.20 -20.78
N ALA A 20 8.57 4.25 -21.39
CA ALA A 20 8.32 5.62 -20.95
C ALA A 20 6.87 6.06 -21.15
N VAL A 21 6.24 5.66 -22.27
CA VAL A 21 4.85 6.00 -22.59
C VAL A 21 3.85 5.21 -21.75
N LEU A 22 4.10 3.91 -21.51
CA LEU A 22 3.21 3.03 -20.78
C LEU A 22 3.39 3.08 -19.26
N ARG A 23 4.43 3.75 -18.76
CA ARG A 23 4.62 3.93 -17.32
C ARG A 23 3.44 4.75 -16.76
N PRO A 24 2.72 4.21 -15.76
CA PRO A 24 1.68 5.01 -15.11
C PRO A 24 2.32 6.24 -14.46
N PRO A 25 1.56 7.35 -14.34
CA PRO A 25 2.03 8.51 -13.59
C PRO A 25 2.36 8.09 -12.16
N LEU A 26 3.33 8.79 -11.56
CA LEU A 26 3.76 8.49 -10.19
C LEU A 26 2.54 8.49 -9.26
N PRO A 27 2.29 7.40 -8.50
CA PRO A 27 1.16 7.35 -7.59
C PRO A 27 1.22 8.50 -6.59
N LYS A 28 0.10 9.20 -6.42
CA LYS A 28 0.01 10.27 -5.42
C LYS A 28 -0.06 9.65 -4.03
N LEU A 29 0.63 10.28 -3.08
CA LEU A 29 0.60 9.85 -1.69
C LEU A 29 -0.79 10.06 -1.10
N CYS A 30 -1.30 9.10 -0.33
CA CYS A 30 -2.54 9.30 0.40
C CYS A 30 -2.39 10.50 1.36
N GLY A 31 -3.36 11.43 1.32
CA GLY A 31 -3.36 12.66 2.10
C GLY A 31 -2.59 13.84 1.47
N SER A 32 -1.98 13.65 0.31
CA SER A 32 -1.44 14.77 -0.47
C SER A 32 -2.52 15.46 -1.30
N SER A 33 -2.26 16.69 -1.75
CA SER A 33 -3.20 17.45 -2.57
C SER A 33 -3.57 16.70 -3.85
N GLY A 34 -4.87 16.44 -4.02
CA GLY A 34 -5.42 15.67 -5.15
C GLY A 34 -5.04 14.18 -5.16
N GLY A 35 -4.49 13.65 -4.06
CA GLY A 35 -4.27 12.21 -3.83
C GLY A 35 -5.44 11.56 -3.08
N PRO A 36 -5.42 10.22 -2.91
CA PRO A 36 -6.45 9.51 -2.15
C PRO A 36 -6.50 9.98 -0.68
N PRO A 37 -7.66 9.89 0.00
CA PRO A 37 -7.75 10.27 1.40
C PRO A 37 -6.93 9.34 2.31
N LEU A 38 -6.51 9.87 3.46
CA LEU A 38 -5.91 9.08 4.55
C LEU A 38 -7.01 8.40 5.34
N THR A 39 -7.33 7.13 5.03
CA THR A 39 -8.46 6.42 5.63
C THR A 39 -8.10 5.56 6.85
N SER A 40 -6.82 5.24 7.04
CA SER A 40 -6.40 4.28 8.07
C SER A 40 -5.57 4.95 9.17
N PRO A 41 -5.68 4.49 10.43
CA PRO A 41 -4.87 4.99 11.52
C PRO A 41 -3.39 4.66 11.27
N ARG A 42 -2.51 5.48 11.86
CA ARG A 42 -1.06 5.41 11.63
C ARG A 42 -0.27 5.61 12.92
N ILE A 43 0.82 4.87 13.04
CA ILE A 43 1.83 5.06 14.09
C ILE A 43 3.02 5.79 13.46
N LYS A 44 3.43 6.91 14.06
CA LYS A 44 4.66 7.60 13.67
C LYS A 44 5.85 6.88 14.30
N LEU A 45 6.79 6.43 13.47
CA LEU A 45 8.02 5.78 13.89
C LEU A 45 9.07 6.82 14.28
N ARG A 46 10.14 6.37 14.95
CA ARG A 46 11.22 7.24 15.44
C ARG A 46 11.95 7.99 14.31
N ASP A 47 12.03 7.38 13.14
CA ASP A 47 12.63 7.96 11.92
C ASP A 47 11.68 8.90 11.17
N GLY A 48 10.48 9.16 11.71
CA GLY A 48 9.47 10.04 11.11
C GLY A 48 8.57 9.38 10.07
N ARG A 49 8.82 8.13 9.67
CA ARG A 49 7.91 7.38 8.78
C ARG A 49 6.62 6.99 9.50
N TYR A 50 5.57 6.71 8.73
CA TYR A 50 4.27 6.29 9.26
C TYR A 50 3.97 4.84 8.90
N LEU A 51 3.64 4.03 9.90
CA LEU A 51 3.15 2.66 9.72
C LEU A 51 1.62 2.68 9.77
N ALA A 52 0.97 2.33 8.66
CA ALA A 52 -0.48 2.16 8.61
C ALA A 52 -0.87 0.82 9.23
N TYR A 53 -1.96 0.80 10.00
CA TYR A 53 -2.49 -0.42 10.61
C TYR A 53 -4.01 -0.44 10.54
N ARG A 54 -4.59 -1.61 10.83
CA ARG A 54 -6.01 -1.84 11.03
C ARG A 54 -6.20 -2.50 12.39
N GLU A 55 -7.29 -2.18 13.08
CA GLU A 55 -7.69 -2.81 14.34
C GLU A 55 -9.09 -3.39 14.16
N ASP A 56 -9.26 -4.64 14.57
CA ASP A 56 -10.54 -5.36 14.54
C ASP A 56 -10.83 -6.00 15.90
N GLY A 57 -12.11 -6.23 16.18
CA GLY A 57 -12.58 -6.80 17.44
C GLY A 57 -12.76 -5.76 18.55
N VAL A 58 -12.30 -6.07 19.76
CA VAL A 58 -12.42 -5.17 20.93
C VAL A 58 -11.36 -4.06 20.84
N GLN A 59 -11.75 -2.82 21.16
CA GLN A 59 -10.82 -1.68 21.18
C GLN A 59 -9.58 -1.97 22.04
N LYS A 60 -8.41 -1.50 21.58
CA LYS A 60 -7.10 -1.80 22.14
C LYS A 60 -6.97 -1.46 23.63
N ASP A 61 -7.65 -0.43 24.13
CA ASP A 61 -7.66 -0.04 25.54
C ASP A 61 -8.42 -1.03 26.43
N LYS A 62 -9.41 -1.74 25.88
CA LYS A 62 -10.29 -2.70 26.59
C LYS A 62 -9.93 -4.16 26.34
N ALA A 63 -9.11 -4.44 25.33
CA ALA A 63 -8.77 -5.80 24.94
C ALA A 63 -7.85 -6.49 25.98
N LYS A 64 -8.29 -7.65 26.49
CA LYS A 64 -7.50 -8.51 27.40
C LYS A 64 -6.27 -9.11 26.71
N TYR A 65 -6.42 -9.47 25.43
CA TYR A 65 -5.35 -10.03 24.61
C TYR A 65 -5.19 -9.18 23.34
N LYS A 66 -3.95 -8.90 22.96
CA LYS A 66 -3.60 -8.08 21.80
C LYS A 66 -2.70 -8.89 20.88
N ILE A 67 -3.20 -9.22 19.71
CA ILE A 67 -2.49 -10.00 18.69
C ILE A 67 -2.09 -9.04 17.58
N ILE A 68 -0.81 -9.03 17.22
CA ILE A 68 -0.29 -8.25 16.10
C ILE A 68 -0.02 -9.22 14.96
N THR A 69 -0.61 -8.97 13.80
CA THR A 69 -0.37 -9.78 12.61
C THR A 69 0.35 -8.95 11.56
N VAL A 70 1.40 -9.53 10.99
CA VAL A 70 2.10 -8.99 9.84
C VAL A 70 1.59 -9.71 8.61
N HIS A 71 1.14 -8.97 7.62
CA HIS A 71 0.55 -9.55 6.42
C HIS A 71 1.64 -10.21 5.54
N PRO A 72 1.29 -11.22 4.72
CA PRO A 72 2.19 -11.81 3.74
C PRO A 72 2.72 -10.81 2.69
N PHE A 73 3.69 -11.25 1.90
CA PHE A 73 4.14 -10.51 0.71
C PHE A 73 2.98 -10.32 -0.28
N ASP A 74 2.97 -9.20 -1.00
CA ASP A 74 1.93 -8.82 -1.97
C ASP A 74 0.49 -8.72 -1.39
N THR A 75 0.38 -8.44 -0.10
CA THR A 75 -0.91 -8.16 0.57
C THR A 75 -0.83 -6.84 1.35
N THR A 76 -1.94 -6.46 1.99
CA THR A 76 -2.03 -5.23 2.79
C THR A 76 -2.48 -5.53 4.21
N LYS A 77 -2.50 -4.50 5.07
CA LYS A 77 -3.10 -4.55 6.41
C LYS A 77 -4.59 -4.96 6.42
N ASP A 78 -5.26 -4.92 5.27
CA ASP A 78 -6.67 -5.28 5.12
C ASP A 78 -6.84 -6.78 4.81
N PHE A 79 -5.76 -7.56 4.97
CA PHE A 79 -5.81 -9.01 4.88
C PHE A 79 -6.83 -9.57 5.90
N PRO A 80 -7.84 -10.32 5.44
CA PRO A 80 -8.90 -10.82 6.31
C PRO A 80 -8.35 -11.90 7.23
N LEU A 81 -8.42 -11.65 8.53
CA LEU A 81 -8.14 -12.65 9.55
C LEU A 81 -9.47 -13.08 10.17
N PRO A 82 -9.68 -14.38 10.45
CA PRO A 82 -10.86 -14.85 11.17
C PRO A 82 -10.77 -14.40 12.63
N VAL A 83 -11.16 -13.16 12.88
CA VAL A 83 -11.30 -12.57 14.21
C VAL A 83 -12.78 -12.33 14.45
N SER A 84 -13.24 -12.59 15.67
CA SER A 84 -14.63 -12.32 16.04
C SER A 84 -14.96 -10.85 15.82
N GLU A 85 -15.90 -10.57 14.92
CA GLU A 85 -16.39 -9.22 14.72
C GLU A 85 -17.18 -8.78 15.95
N VAL A 86 -16.71 -7.73 16.61
CA VAL A 86 -17.56 -6.95 17.50
C VAL A 86 -18.35 -6.03 16.58
N LYS A 87 -19.66 -6.25 16.45
CA LYS A 87 -20.55 -5.27 15.80
C LYS A 87 -20.38 -3.95 16.54
N GLN A 88 -19.62 -3.02 15.95
CA GLN A 88 -19.66 -1.63 16.35
C GLN A 88 -21.05 -1.13 15.96
N THR A 89 -21.97 -1.12 16.92
CA THR A 89 -23.23 -0.39 16.79
C THR A 89 -22.85 1.03 16.41
N ALA A 90 -23.20 1.41 15.18
CA ALA A 90 -22.93 2.72 14.63
C ALA A 90 -23.49 3.77 15.58
N HIS A 91 -22.61 4.46 16.30
CA HIS A 91 -22.98 5.68 17.00
C HIS A 91 -23.09 6.76 15.92
N ARG A 92 -24.26 6.76 15.27
CA ARG A 92 -24.75 7.83 14.41
C ARG A 92 -24.96 9.04 15.31
N ASN A 93 -24.13 10.07 15.14
CA ASN A 93 -24.50 11.43 15.50
C ASN A 93 -25.26 12.05 14.33
#